data_AF-A0A265QCE7-F1
#
_entry.id   AF-A0A265QCE7-F1
#
_cell.length_a   1.000
_cell.length_b   1.000
_cell.length_c   1.000
_cell.angle_alpha   90.00
_cell.angle_beta   90.00
_cell.angle_gamma   90.00
#
_symmetry.space_group_name_H-M   'P 1'
#
loop_
_entity.id
_entity.type
_entity.pdbx_description
1 polymer ?
#
loop_
_entity_poly.entity_id
_entity_poly.type
_entity_poly.pdbx_seq_one_letter_code
_entity_poly.pdbx_strand_id
1 'polypeptide(L)'
;MIKVYTKNHQRYENGYHTILHLEREDYRLFDNYRTPDNEVWIVWKPHFTIHSNNDIDNISENKNWTPRVAFKWLTKELIPKVIYENTVPSNFLGKPRITYSEFLKNFDINHYIYTDFAYIINIQDILNKSDLLESIEHMQSFFSVYEDIFLKKEDINNIYIALLKILKNCENVNLGYITGNLGFTRANSYDKLIEDIKKYVNEIKDSVVGSFTVDTTLRCIVVSLRDFKCSLSTNQIQDICYLLEPLIEVYNRETLLKKNTSY
;
A
#
# COMPACT_ATOMS: atom_id res chain seq x y z
N MET A 1 -24.23 10.44 -6.09
CA MET A 1 -24.16 9.93 -4.71
C MET A 1 -25.16 8.79 -4.56
N ILE A 2 -24.74 7.65 -4.01
CA ILE A 2 -25.57 6.48 -3.73
C ILE A 2 -25.70 6.37 -2.21
N LYS A 3 -26.94 6.37 -1.69
CA LYS A 3 -27.21 6.17 -0.26
C LYS A 3 -27.83 4.80 -0.07
N VAL A 4 -27.23 3.97 0.77
CA VAL A 4 -27.78 2.64 1.06
C VAL A 4 -28.52 2.70 2.38
N TYR A 5 -29.85 2.55 2.30
CA TYR A 5 -30.75 2.58 3.44
C TYR A 5 -31.60 1.31 3.42
N THR A 6 -31.79 0.70 4.59
CA THR A 6 -32.71 -0.44 4.71
C THR A 6 -33.78 -0.19 5.77
N LYS A 7 -34.93 -0.84 5.54
CA LYS A 7 -36.06 -0.88 6.46
C LYS A 7 -36.65 -2.28 6.44
N ASN A 8 -36.80 -2.88 7.62
CA ASN A 8 -37.34 -4.22 7.83
C ASN A 8 -36.59 -5.31 7.03
N HIS A 9 -35.27 -5.20 6.91
CA HIS A 9 -34.45 -6.16 6.18
C HIS A 9 -33.98 -7.30 7.09
N GLN A 10 -33.88 -8.52 6.57
CA GLN A 10 -33.49 -9.69 7.38
C GLN A 10 -31.99 -9.69 7.75
N ARG A 11 -31.15 -9.14 6.88
CA ARG A 11 -29.67 -9.10 7.06
C ARG A 11 -29.16 -7.80 7.68
N TYR A 12 -29.91 -6.71 7.55
CA TYR A 12 -29.43 -5.36 7.83
C TYR A 12 -30.39 -4.66 8.79
N GLU A 13 -29.84 -3.93 9.76
CA GLU A 13 -30.64 -3.13 10.69
C GLU A 13 -31.25 -1.91 10.00
N ASN A 14 -32.32 -1.37 10.57
CA ASN A 14 -32.96 -0.17 10.02
C ASN A 14 -32.00 1.03 10.09
N GLY A 15 -31.78 1.70 8.96
CA GLY A 15 -30.93 2.88 8.92
C GLY A 15 -30.12 3.00 7.63
N TYR A 16 -29.24 4.00 7.62
CA TYR A 16 -28.21 4.15 6.58
C TYR A 16 -27.02 3.25 6.92
N HIS A 17 -26.49 2.58 5.91
CA HIS A 17 -25.34 1.70 6.04
C HIS A 17 -24.08 2.33 5.47
N THR A 18 -24.20 3.02 4.34
CA THR A 18 -23.10 3.74 3.69
C THR A 18 -23.62 4.85 2.78
N ILE A 19 -22.79 5.86 2.57
CA ILE A 19 -22.97 6.88 1.54
C ILE A 19 -21.76 6.82 0.63
N LEU A 20 -22.03 6.57 -0.65
CA LEU A 20 -21.01 6.48 -1.69
C LEU A 20 -21.08 7.74 -2.55
N HIS A 21 -19.94 8.39 -2.68
CA HIS A 21 -19.78 9.56 -3.52
C HIS A 21 -19.34 9.12 -4.91
N LEU A 22 -19.80 9.86 -5.92
CA LEU A 22 -19.38 9.64 -7.30
C LEU A 22 -18.45 10.80 -7.63
N GLU A 23 -17.22 10.48 -7.98
CA GLU A 23 -16.22 11.44 -8.44
C GLU A 23 -15.86 11.04 -9.89
N ARG A 24 -15.62 12.02 -10.76
CA ARG A 24 -15.21 11.74 -12.14
C ARG A 24 -13.74 11.31 -12.13
N GLU A 25 -13.37 10.42 -13.05
CA GLU A 25 -11.97 10.00 -13.18
C GLU A 25 -11.06 11.12 -13.66
N ASP A 26 -11.58 12.02 -14.50
CA ASP A 26 -10.76 13.04 -15.14
C ASP A 26 -10.98 14.45 -14.54
N TYR A 27 -9.91 15.00 -13.98
CA TYR A 27 -9.73 16.44 -13.68
C TYR A 27 -8.79 17.09 -14.72
N ARG A 28 -8.88 16.72 -16.01
CA ARG A 28 -8.24 17.51 -17.06
C ARG A 28 -8.78 18.94 -17.00
N LEU A 29 -7.91 19.86 -16.53
CA LEU A 29 -8.06 21.33 -16.56
C LEU A 29 -8.52 21.87 -17.93
N PHE A 30 -8.38 21.08 -18.99
CA PHE A 30 -8.95 21.30 -20.31
C PHE A 30 -9.95 20.21 -20.63
N ASP A 31 -11.20 20.52 -20.30
CA ASP A 31 -12.42 19.76 -20.57
C ASP A 31 -12.57 19.57 -22.10
N ASN A 32 -11.91 18.57 -22.67
CA ASN A 32 -12.11 18.20 -24.05
C ASN A 32 -13.42 17.40 -24.13
N TYR A 33 -14.54 18.10 -24.29
CA TYR A 33 -15.91 17.58 -24.51
C TYR A 33 -16.07 16.59 -25.70
N ARG A 34 -14.96 16.12 -26.29
CA ARG A 34 -14.92 15.23 -27.45
C ARG A 34 -14.95 13.75 -27.07
N THR A 35 -14.65 13.39 -25.83
CA THR A 35 -14.68 12.01 -25.35
C THR A 35 -15.66 11.90 -24.18
N PRO A 36 -16.73 11.11 -24.28
CA PRO A 36 -17.56 10.80 -23.12
C PRO A 36 -16.71 10.05 -22.10
N ASP A 37 -16.55 10.64 -20.91
CA ASP A 37 -15.97 9.96 -19.76
C ASP A 37 -16.99 8.94 -19.26
N ASN A 38 -16.66 7.66 -19.48
CA ASN A 38 -17.52 6.53 -19.11
C ASN A 38 -17.10 5.91 -17.77
N GLU A 39 -16.09 6.48 -17.10
CA GLU A 39 -15.51 5.93 -15.88
C GLU A 39 -15.87 6.83 -14.69
N VAL A 40 -16.12 6.21 -13.53
CA VAL A 40 -16.49 6.93 -12.31
C VAL A 40 -15.75 6.33 -11.12
N TRP A 41 -15.18 7.18 -10.29
CA TRP A 41 -14.71 6.80 -8.97
C TRP A 41 -15.90 6.69 -8.02
N ILE A 42 -16.04 5.52 -7.41
CA ILE A 42 -16.96 5.32 -6.29
C ILE A 42 -16.17 5.51 -5.01
N VAL A 43 -16.33 6.69 -4.41
CA VAL A 43 -15.61 7.05 -3.18
C VAL A 43 -16.46 6.71 -1.97
N TRP A 44 -15.98 5.74 -1.18
CA TRP A 44 -16.55 5.45 0.12
C TRP A 44 -16.03 6.47 1.13
N LYS A 45 -16.96 7.10 1.87
CA LYS A 45 -16.65 7.93 3.03
C LYS A 45 -17.52 7.46 4.19
N PRO A 46 -16.98 7.43 5.42
CA PRO A 46 -17.83 7.16 6.57
C PRO A 46 -18.89 8.26 6.62
N HIS A 47 -20.17 7.86 6.70
CA HIS A 47 -21.28 8.81 6.74
C HIS A 47 -21.58 9.33 8.15
N PHE A 48 -20.78 8.88 9.12
CA PHE A 48 -20.81 9.23 10.52
C PHE A 48 -19.40 9.64 10.93
N THR A 49 -19.30 10.47 11.96
CA THR A 49 -18.02 10.89 12.50
C THR A 49 -17.63 9.97 13.65
N ILE A 50 -16.38 9.52 13.66
CA ILE A 50 -15.83 8.73 14.78
C ILE A 50 -15.27 9.73 15.80
N HIS A 51 -15.92 9.84 16.95
CA HIS A 51 -15.50 10.73 18.05
C HIS A 51 -14.99 9.95 19.27
N SER A 52 -15.28 8.66 19.34
CA SER A 52 -14.94 7.77 20.44
C SER A 52 -14.78 6.33 19.97
N ASN A 53 -14.14 5.48 20.79
CA ASN A 53 -14.05 4.05 20.51
C ASN A 53 -15.43 3.36 20.45
N ASN A 54 -16.42 3.86 21.19
CA ASN A 54 -17.79 3.34 21.12
C ASN A 54 -18.45 3.58 19.74
N ASP A 55 -17.97 4.55 18.97
CA ASP A 55 -18.45 4.77 17.60
C ASP A 55 -17.91 3.71 16.62
N ILE A 56 -16.78 3.09 16.96
CA ILE A 56 -16.19 1.97 16.20
C ILE A 56 -17.04 0.72 16.37
N ASP A 57 -17.63 0.48 17.55
CA ASP A 57 -18.52 -0.66 17.80
C ASP A 57 -19.80 -0.63 16.94
N ASN A 58 -20.15 0.54 16.41
CA ASN A 58 -21.26 0.69 15.47
C ASN A 58 -20.89 0.33 14.03
N ILE A 59 -19.61 0.02 13.75
CA ILE A 59 -19.12 -0.43 12.45
C ILE A 59 -19.27 -1.94 12.33
N SER A 60 -20.18 -2.39 11.48
CA SER A 60 -20.48 -3.80 11.29
C SER A 60 -21.15 -4.04 9.94
N GLU A 61 -21.25 -5.31 9.55
CA GLU A 61 -21.94 -5.69 8.31
C GLU A 61 -23.45 -5.38 8.38
N ASN A 62 -24.06 -5.41 9.56
CA ASN A 62 -25.50 -5.18 9.72
C ASN A 62 -25.87 -3.72 10.01
N LYS A 63 -24.95 -2.87 10.46
CA LYS A 63 -25.13 -1.43 10.72
C LYS A 63 -24.27 -0.58 9.79
N ASN A 64 -23.18 0.03 10.27
CA ASN A 64 -22.38 0.94 9.48
C ASN A 64 -21.31 0.17 8.70
N TRP A 65 -21.43 0.16 7.38
CA TRP A 65 -20.57 -0.65 6.52
C TRP A 65 -19.16 -0.08 6.42
N THR A 66 -18.18 -0.95 6.63
CA THR A 66 -16.79 -0.71 6.24
C THR A 66 -16.65 -0.57 4.71
N PRO A 67 -15.54 -0.01 4.20
CA PRO A 67 -15.27 0.01 2.76
C PRO A 67 -15.37 -1.39 2.14
N ARG A 68 -14.90 -2.42 2.87
CA ARG A 68 -14.93 -3.81 2.43
C ARG A 68 -16.36 -4.34 2.25
N VAL A 69 -17.25 -4.07 3.20
CA VAL A 69 -18.65 -4.50 3.11
C VAL A 69 -19.34 -3.76 1.96
N ALA A 70 -19.13 -2.45 1.85
CA ALA A 70 -19.69 -1.64 0.77
C ALA A 70 -19.21 -2.11 -0.62
N PHE A 71 -17.91 -2.39 -0.78
CA PHE A 71 -17.33 -2.91 -2.02
C PHE A 71 -17.93 -4.28 -2.39
N LYS A 72 -18.08 -5.19 -1.42
CA LYS A 72 -18.73 -6.49 -1.65
C LYS A 72 -20.18 -6.31 -2.09
N TRP A 73 -20.95 -5.43 -1.45
CA TRP A 73 -22.33 -5.15 -1.84
C TRP A 73 -22.41 -4.53 -3.24
N LEU A 74 -21.53 -3.58 -3.58
CA LEU A 74 -21.46 -3.00 -4.92
C LEU A 74 -21.22 -4.06 -5.99
N THR A 75 -20.19 -4.89 -5.79
CA THR A 75 -19.70 -5.85 -6.78
C THR A 75 -20.52 -7.13 -6.88
N LYS A 76 -21.23 -7.51 -5.82
CA LYS A 76 -22.04 -8.74 -5.79
C LYS A 76 -23.54 -8.51 -5.90
N GLU A 77 -24.02 -7.31 -5.57
CA GLU A 77 -25.46 -7.02 -5.51
C GLU A 77 -25.84 -5.87 -6.44
N LEU A 78 -25.33 -4.66 -6.22
CA LEU A 78 -25.79 -3.48 -6.95
C LEU A 78 -25.41 -3.50 -8.45
N ILE A 79 -24.12 -3.57 -8.76
CA ILE A 79 -23.62 -3.47 -10.15
C ILE A 79 -24.22 -4.58 -11.02
N PRO A 80 -24.18 -5.87 -10.62
CA PRO A 80 -24.76 -6.93 -11.44
C PRO A 80 -26.27 -6.73 -11.68
N LYS A 81 -27.01 -6.27 -10.66
CA LYS A 81 -28.45 -6.02 -10.76
C LYS A 81 -28.76 -4.87 -11.73
N VAL A 82 -28.03 -3.77 -11.64
CA VAL A 82 -28.17 -2.62 -12.55
C VAL A 82 -27.85 -3.03 -13.98
N ILE A 83 -26.75 -3.76 -14.22
CA ILE A 83 -26.41 -4.23 -15.57
C ILE A 83 -27.51 -5.15 -16.11
N TYR A 84 -27.99 -6.09 -15.32
CA TYR A 84 -29.08 -6.99 -15.74
C TYR A 84 -30.33 -6.21 -16.19
N GLU A 85 -30.77 -5.24 -15.39
CA GLU A 85 -31.99 -4.46 -15.68
C GLU A 85 -31.86 -3.55 -16.92
N ASN A 86 -30.64 -3.16 -17.27
CA ASN A 86 -30.38 -2.25 -18.39
C ASN A 86 -29.92 -2.95 -19.69
N THR A 87 -29.40 -4.18 -19.61
CA THR A 87 -28.82 -4.87 -20.78
C THR A 87 -29.60 -6.10 -21.21
N VAL A 88 -30.35 -6.75 -20.33
CA VAL A 88 -31.12 -7.94 -20.71
C VAL A 88 -32.39 -7.51 -21.45
N PRO A 89 -32.55 -7.90 -22.73
CA PRO A 89 -33.71 -7.51 -23.50
C PRO A 89 -34.98 -8.19 -22.96
N SER A 90 -36.08 -7.46 -23.00
CA SER A 90 -37.40 -8.01 -22.72
C SER A 90 -37.96 -8.79 -23.92
N ASN A 91 -38.83 -9.76 -23.65
CA ASN A 91 -39.67 -10.39 -24.65
C ASN A 91 -40.87 -9.49 -25.01
N PHE A 92 -41.70 -9.93 -25.95
CA PHE A 92 -42.89 -9.19 -26.38
C PHE A 92 -43.88 -8.87 -25.24
N LEU A 93 -43.83 -9.62 -24.13
CA LEU A 93 -44.66 -9.41 -22.94
C LEU A 93 -43.98 -8.49 -21.90
N GLY A 94 -42.87 -7.85 -22.26
CA GLY A 94 -42.11 -6.97 -21.36
C GLY A 94 -41.32 -7.69 -20.27
N LYS A 95 -41.26 -9.03 -20.28
CA LYS A 95 -40.49 -9.82 -19.30
C LYS A 95 -39.05 -10.05 -19.77
N PRO A 96 -38.04 -10.00 -18.89
CA PRO A 96 -36.65 -10.31 -19.26
C PRO A 96 -36.54 -11.69 -19.92
N ARG A 97 -35.74 -11.81 -20.99
CA ARG A 97 -35.57 -13.07 -21.74
C ARG A 97 -34.85 -14.16 -20.95
N ILE A 98 -33.98 -13.77 -20.03
CA ILE A 98 -33.31 -14.67 -19.09
C ILE A 98 -33.58 -14.18 -17.67
N THR A 99 -33.54 -15.09 -16.71
CA THR A 99 -33.67 -14.73 -15.29
C THR A 99 -32.38 -14.09 -14.76
N TYR A 100 -32.48 -13.37 -13.65
CA TYR A 100 -31.30 -12.79 -12.99
C TYR A 100 -30.29 -13.86 -12.54
N SER A 101 -30.77 -15.01 -12.07
CA SER A 101 -29.90 -16.13 -11.68
C SER A 101 -29.14 -16.70 -12.88
N GLU A 102 -29.78 -16.79 -14.05
CA GLU A 102 -29.11 -17.23 -15.28
C GLU A 102 -28.09 -16.21 -15.78
N PHE A 103 -28.41 -14.92 -15.72
CA PHE A 103 -27.47 -13.84 -16.03
C PHE A 103 -26.20 -13.92 -15.17
N LEU A 104 -26.36 -14.10 -13.85
CA LEU A 104 -25.23 -14.17 -12.91
C LEU A 104 -24.25 -15.32 -13.18
N LYS A 105 -24.66 -16.40 -13.87
CA LYS A 105 -23.77 -17.52 -14.21
C LYS A 105 -22.65 -17.12 -15.16
N ASN A 106 -22.89 -16.11 -16.00
CA ASN A 106 -21.96 -15.63 -17.02
C ASN A 106 -21.51 -14.19 -16.77
N PHE A 107 -21.96 -13.56 -15.68
CA PHE A 107 -21.60 -12.18 -15.35
C PHE A 107 -20.19 -12.13 -14.75
N ASP A 108 -19.30 -11.40 -15.41
CA ASP A 108 -17.97 -11.10 -14.87
C ASP A 108 -17.90 -9.63 -14.46
N ILE A 109 -17.74 -9.40 -13.16
CA ILE A 109 -17.65 -8.07 -12.57
C ILE A 109 -16.39 -7.32 -13.03
N ASN A 110 -15.32 -8.03 -13.40
CA ASN A 110 -14.04 -7.42 -13.76
C ASN A 110 -14.12 -6.62 -15.08
N HIS A 111 -15.16 -6.82 -15.89
CA HIS A 111 -15.43 -5.97 -17.06
C HIS A 111 -16.00 -4.58 -16.70
N TYR A 112 -16.38 -4.37 -15.43
CA TYR A 112 -17.10 -3.17 -14.98
C TYR A 112 -16.39 -2.43 -13.85
N ILE A 113 -15.30 -2.99 -13.31
CA ILE A 113 -14.54 -2.36 -12.23
C ILE A 113 -13.05 -2.39 -12.56
N TYR A 114 -12.38 -1.30 -12.21
CA TYR A 114 -10.94 -1.26 -12.09
C TYR A 114 -10.61 -1.15 -10.60
N THR A 115 -9.74 -2.04 -10.14
CA THR A 115 -9.19 -1.96 -8.78
C THR A 115 -7.72 -1.66 -8.90
N ASP A 116 -7.34 -0.46 -8.48
CA ASP A 116 -5.95 -0.13 -8.23
C ASP A 116 -5.68 -0.26 -6.73
N PHE A 117 -4.53 -0.80 -6.36
CA PHE A 117 -4.13 -1.00 -4.97
C PHE A 117 -2.86 -0.22 -4.69
N ALA A 118 -2.85 0.54 -3.59
CA ALA A 118 -1.59 1.02 -3.06
C ALA A 118 -0.88 -0.17 -2.43
N TYR A 119 0.33 -0.48 -2.91
CA TYR A 119 1.16 -1.45 -2.22
C TYR A 119 1.60 -0.84 -0.88
N ILE A 120 1.21 -1.47 0.22
CA ILE A 120 1.63 -1.11 1.57
C ILE A 120 2.44 -2.26 2.14
N ILE A 121 3.51 -1.94 2.85
CA ILE A 121 4.36 -2.93 3.50
C ILE A 121 3.79 -3.20 4.89
N ASN A 122 3.46 -4.45 5.18
CA ASN A 122 3.08 -4.90 6.51
C ASN A 122 4.17 -5.82 7.06
N ILE A 123 4.76 -5.45 8.20
CA ILE A 123 5.86 -6.19 8.83
C ILE A 123 5.49 -7.64 9.14
N GLN A 124 4.21 -7.90 9.46
CA GLN A 124 3.72 -9.25 9.77
C GLN A 124 3.76 -10.20 8.58
N ASP A 125 3.76 -9.65 7.36
CA ASP A 125 3.77 -10.42 6.12
C ASP A 125 5.21 -10.72 5.64
N ILE A 126 6.23 -10.17 6.32
CA ILE A 126 7.65 -10.38 6.00
C ILE A 126 8.19 -11.59 6.77
N LEU A 127 8.08 -12.78 6.18
CA LEU A 127 8.37 -14.05 6.86
C LEU A 127 9.73 -14.64 6.48
N ASN A 128 10.22 -14.31 5.29
CA ASN A 128 11.44 -14.87 4.73
C ASN A 128 12.32 -13.83 4.02
N LYS A 129 13.51 -14.25 3.57
CA LYS A 129 14.49 -13.39 2.89
C LYS A 129 13.91 -12.72 1.64
N SER A 130 13.07 -13.43 0.87
CA SER A 130 12.46 -12.91 -0.35
C SER A 130 11.50 -11.76 -0.03
N ASP A 131 10.60 -11.96 0.95
CA ASP A 131 9.64 -10.92 1.38
C ASP A 131 10.37 -9.68 1.90
N LEU A 132 11.49 -9.88 2.62
CA LEU A 132 12.32 -8.80 3.12
C LEU A 132 12.98 -8.03 1.97
N LEU A 133 13.53 -8.74 0.98
CA LEU A 133 14.15 -8.13 -0.20
C LEU A 133 13.13 -7.30 -0.98
N GLU A 134 11.96 -7.87 -1.30
CA GLU A 134 10.90 -7.17 -2.03
C GLU A 134 10.46 -5.90 -1.30
N SER A 135 10.24 -5.98 0.02
CA SER A 135 9.86 -4.82 0.84
C SER A 135 10.93 -3.72 0.81
N ILE A 136 12.21 -4.10 0.84
CA ILE A 136 13.32 -3.14 0.80
C ILE A 136 13.51 -2.56 -0.61
N GLU A 137 13.26 -3.33 -1.67
CA GLU A 137 13.26 -2.84 -3.06
C GLU A 137 12.15 -1.79 -3.26
N HIS A 138 10.95 -2.01 -2.72
CA HIS A 138 9.88 -1.02 -2.75
C HIS A 138 10.26 0.27 -2.01
N MET A 139 10.83 0.15 -0.81
CA MET A 139 11.34 1.32 -0.08
C MET A 139 12.45 2.02 -0.87
N GLN A 140 13.44 1.29 -1.38
CA GLN A 140 14.56 1.87 -2.13
C GLN A 140 14.07 2.63 -3.36
N SER A 141 13.15 2.04 -4.13
CA SER A 141 12.54 2.71 -5.28
C SER A 141 11.82 3.99 -4.87
N PHE A 142 11.08 3.97 -3.76
CA PHE A 142 10.38 5.15 -3.25
C PHE A 142 11.36 6.27 -2.82
N PHE A 143 12.34 5.94 -1.97
CA PHE A 143 13.31 6.92 -1.46
C PHE A 143 14.27 7.44 -2.55
N SER A 144 14.42 6.73 -3.68
CA SER A 144 15.25 7.21 -4.81
C SER A 144 14.66 8.41 -5.55
N VAL A 145 13.36 8.66 -5.42
CA VAL A 145 12.64 9.75 -6.12
C VAL A 145 11.95 10.74 -5.19
N TYR A 146 11.78 10.40 -3.91
CA TYR A 146 11.13 11.28 -2.95
C TYR A 146 12.17 12.21 -2.32
N GLU A 147 12.16 13.49 -2.71
CA GLU A 147 13.26 14.43 -2.40
C GLU A 147 13.18 15.00 -0.97
N ASP A 148 11.98 15.17 -0.41
CA ASP A 148 11.76 15.87 0.87
C ASP A 148 11.21 14.93 1.96
N ILE A 149 12.10 14.19 2.63
CA ILE A 149 11.73 13.37 3.80
C ILE A 149 12.54 13.80 5.00
N PHE A 150 11.83 14.12 6.08
CA PHE A 150 12.41 14.39 7.39
C PHE A 150 12.44 13.09 8.19
N LEU A 151 13.64 12.52 8.35
CA LEU A 151 13.89 11.39 9.24
C LEU A 151 14.61 11.83 10.51
N LYS A 152 14.33 11.17 11.62
CA LYS A 152 15.11 11.38 12.85
C LYS A 152 16.46 10.72 12.69
N LYS A 153 17.45 11.22 13.43
CA LYS A 153 18.79 10.59 13.55
C LYS A 153 18.68 9.10 13.89
N GLU A 154 17.79 8.74 14.80
CA GLU A 154 17.57 7.36 15.25
C GLU A 154 17.10 6.46 14.09
N ASP A 155 16.21 6.97 13.23
CA ASP A 155 15.71 6.23 12.08
C ASP A 155 16.84 5.93 11.10
N ILE A 156 17.70 6.91 10.83
CA ILE A 156 18.88 6.74 9.96
C ILE A 156 19.85 5.72 10.57
N ASN A 157 20.13 5.83 11.87
CA ASN A 157 20.95 4.85 12.59
C ASN A 157 20.41 3.44 12.43
N ASN A 158 19.09 3.27 12.51
CA ASN A 158 18.46 1.95 12.37
C ASN A 158 18.68 1.34 10.99
N ILE A 159 18.71 2.13 9.91
CA ILE A 159 19.02 1.62 8.55
C ILE A 159 20.45 1.04 8.49
N TYR A 160 21.43 1.75 9.07
CA TYR A 160 22.81 1.26 9.11
C TYR A 160 22.96 0.03 10.03
N ILE A 161 22.22 -0.03 11.13
CA ILE A 161 22.19 -1.21 12.01
C ILE A 161 21.56 -2.40 11.27
N ALA A 162 20.50 -2.18 10.50
CA ALA A 162 19.88 -3.20 9.65
C ALA A 162 20.88 -3.72 8.61
N LEU A 163 21.60 -2.82 7.92
CA LEU A 163 22.68 -3.18 7.00
C LEU A 163 23.74 -4.04 7.71
N LEU A 164 24.23 -3.62 8.88
CA LEU A 164 25.20 -4.40 9.66
C LEU A 164 24.69 -5.79 10.04
N LYS A 165 23.41 -5.92 10.42
CA LYS A 165 22.80 -7.22 10.72
C LYS A 165 22.81 -8.12 9.49
N ILE A 166 22.52 -7.57 8.31
CA ILE A 166 22.50 -8.32 7.05
C ILE A 166 23.91 -8.75 6.64
N LEU A 167 24.85 -7.80 6.57
CA LEU A 167 26.23 -8.07 6.15
C LEU A 167 26.87 -9.20 6.99
N LYS A 168 26.66 -9.18 8.32
CA LYS A 168 27.18 -10.22 9.24
C LYS A 168 26.66 -11.63 8.96
N ASN A 169 25.54 -11.76 8.27
CA ASN A 169 24.94 -13.04 7.92
C ASN A 169 25.12 -13.40 6.44
N CYS A 170 25.87 -12.61 5.68
CA CYS A 170 26.23 -12.91 4.30
C CYS A 170 27.61 -13.58 4.22
N GLU A 171 27.74 -14.60 3.38
CA GLU A 171 29.03 -15.30 3.18
C GLU A 171 30.08 -14.42 2.49
N ASN A 172 29.63 -13.52 1.62
CA ASN A 172 30.45 -12.55 0.88
C ASN A 172 29.64 -11.28 0.62
N VAL A 173 30.33 -10.18 0.26
CA VAL A 173 29.70 -8.89 -0.05
C VAL A 173 30.46 -8.15 -1.15
N ASN A 174 29.79 -7.26 -1.89
CA ASN A 174 30.46 -6.36 -2.84
C ASN A 174 31.06 -5.16 -2.10
N LEU A 175 32.26 -5.34 -1.55
CA LEU A 175 32.92 -4.31 -0.74
C LEU A 175 32.99 -2.96 -1.45
N GLY A 176 33.50 -2.95 -2.71
CA GLY A 176 33.67 -1.71 -3.47
C GLY A 176 32.36 -0.96 -3.72
N TYR A 177 31.30 -1.69 -4.06
CA TYR A 177 29.97 -1.10 -4.25
C TYR A 177 29.41 -0.51 -2.95
N ILE A 178 29.52 -1.25 -1.84
CA ILE A 178 29.00 -0.81 -0.54
C ILE A 178 29.79 0.40 -0.05
N THR A 179 31.13 0.33 -0.05
CA THR A 179 31.97 1.46 0.38
C THR A 179 31.78 2.69 -0.50
N GLY A 180 31.55 2.50 -1.80
CA GLY A 180 31.28 3.59 -2.74
C GLY A 180 29.96 4.30 -2.45
N ASN A 181 28.88 3.54 -2.27
CA ASN A 181 27.56 4.11 -1.97
C ASN A 181 27.48 4.77 -0.59
N LEU A 182 28.17 4.21 0.41
CA LEU A 182 28.17 4.77 1.77
C LEU A 182 29.21 5.89 1.98
N GLY A 183 30.08 6.16 1.00
CA GLY A 183 31.16 7.15 1.11
C GLY A 183 32.36 6.71 1.94
N PHE A 184 32.46 5.43 2.32
CA PHE A 184 33.56 4.86 3.10
C PHE A 184 34.75 4.45 2.21
N THR A 185 35.23 5.37 1.39
CA THR A 185 36.24 5.12 0.33
C THR A 185 37.60 4.57 0.79
N ARG A 186 37.87 4.57 2.10
CA ARG A 186 39.12 4.05 2.69
C ARG A 186 38.99 2.62 3.22
N ALA A 187 37.79 2.06 3.30
CA ALA A 187 37.58 0.69 3.75
C ALA A 187 37.99 -0.29 2.64
N ASN A 188 39.10 -1.01 2.86
CA ASN A 188 39.65 -2.00 1.93
C ASN A 188 39.48 -3.44 2.41
N SER A 189 38.83 -3.64 3.56
CA SER A 189 38.49 -4.95 4.11
C SER A 189 37.08 -4.93 4.69
N TYR A 190 36.50 -6.12 4.83
CA TYR A 190 35.20 -6.29 5.46
C TYR A 190 35.19 -5.79 6.92
N ASP A 191 36.22 -6.13 7.70
CA ASP A 191 36.32 -5.68 9.09
C ASP A 191 36.39 -4.15 9.19
N LYS A 192 37.12 -3.51 8.27
CA LYS A 192 37.20 -2.05 8.22
C LYS A 192 35.87 -1.41 7.83
N LEU A 193 35.14 -1.98 6.87
CA LEU A 193 33.77 -1.55 6.54
C LEU A 193 32.85 -1.60 7.76
N ILE A 194 32.88 -2.71 8.52
CA ILE A 194 32.05 -2.87 9.72
C ILE A 194 32.43 -1.85 10.79
N GLU A 195 33.73 -1.58 10.99
CA GLU A 195 34.22 -0.55 11.91
C GLU A 195 33.75 0.85 11.48
N ASP A 196 33.89 1.19 10.19
CA ASP A 196 33.52 2.50 9.66
C ASP A 196 32.01 2.75 9.75
N ILE A 197 31.16 1.75 9.45
CA ILE A 197 29.70 1.87 9.67
C ILE A 197 29.40 2.10 11.15
N LYS A 198 30.00 1.33 12.07
CA LYS A 198 29.76 1.49 13.52
C LYS A 198 30.17 2.88 14.01
N LYS A 199 31.32 3.38 13.52
CA LYS A 199 31.79 4.72 13.84
C LYS A 199 30.81 5.78 13.33
N TYR A 200 30.38 5.65 12.07
CA TYR A 200 29.42 6.57 11.47
C TYR A 200 28.11 6.65 12.26
N VAL A 201 27.53 5.50 12.64
CA VAL A 201 26.31 5.43 13.47
C VAL A 201 26.44 6.21 14.79
N ASN A 202 27.62 6.21 15.41
CA ASN A 202 27.88 6.95 16.64
C ASN A 202 28.06 8.46 16.42
N GLU A 203 28.46 8.87 15.22
CA GLU A 203 28.83 10.25 14.88
C GLU A 203 27.72 11.04 14.16
N ILE A 204 26.64 10.38 13.71
CA ILE A 204 25.48 11.07 13.10
C ILE A 204 25.00 12.16 14.06
N LYS A 205 24.83 13.39 13.56
CA LYS A 205 24.24 14.52 14.30
C LYS A 205 22.79 14.70 13.86
N ASP A 206 21.98 15.33 14.71
CA ASP A 206 20.64 15.78 14.33
C ASP A 206 20.78 16.72 13.13
N SER A 207 20.45 16.20 11.96
CA SER A 207 20.54 16.89 10.70
C SER A 207 19.46 16.35 9.78
N VAL A 208 18.94 17.22 8.92
CA VAL A 208 18.07 16.79 7.82
C VAL A 208 18.95 15.94 6.91
N VAL A 209 18.76 14.62 6.95
CA VAL A 209 19.44 13.71 6.03
C VAL A 209 18.56 13.58 4.80
N GLY A 210 19.09 14.05 3.67
CA GLY A 210 18.40 13.93 2.38
C GLY A 210 18.16 12.48 2.01
N SER A 211 17.11 12.25 1.22
CA SER A 211 16.69 10.93 0.75
C SER A 211 17.78 10.13 0.04
N PHE A 212 18.80 10.81 -0.50
CA PHE A 212 19.98 10.19 -1.10
C PHE A 212 20.72 9.22 -0.14
N THR A 213 20.91 9.59 1.13
CA THR A 213 21.60 8.70 2.09
C THR A 213 20.76 7.47 2.40
N VAL A 214 19.43 7.63 2.47
CA VAL A 214 18.49 6.53 2.68
C VAL A 214 18.52 5.60 1.48
N ASP A 215 18.37 6.13 0.28
CA ASP A 215 18.42 5.40 -0.98
C ASP A 215 19.73 4.59 -1.12
N THR A 216 20.89 5.25 -0.98
CA THR A 216 22.20 4.60 -1.10
C THR A 216 22.41 3.50 -0.05
N THR A 217 21.92 3.69 1.18
CA THR A 217 22.01 2.66 2.22
C THR A 217 21.07 1.48 1.92
N LEU A 218 19.83 1.74 1.49
CA LEU A 218 18.90 0.69 1.07
C LEU A 218 19.43 -0.07 -0.14
N ARG A 219 20.05 0.58 -1.13
CA ARG A 219 20.72 -0.09 -2.27
C ARG A 219 21.81 -1.05 -1.80
N CYS A 220 22.57 -0.70 -0.77
CA CYS A 220 23.56 -1.61 -0.19
C CYS A 220 22.90 -2.84 0.41
N ILE A 221 21.76 -2.66 1.09
CA ILE A 221 20.97 -3.78 1.63
C ILE A 221 20.43 -4.66 0.50
N VAL A 222 19.80 -4.07 -0.52
CA VAL A 222 19.26 -4.77 -1.70
C VAL A 222 20.35 -5.62 -2.35
N VAL A 223 21.50 -5.03 -2.69
CA VAL A 223 22.61 -5.76 -3.32
C VAL A 223 23.11 -6.89 -2.42
N SER A 224 23.22 -6.65 -1.11
CA SER A 224 23.66 -7.69 -0.16
C SER A 224 22.70 -8.88 -0.15
N LEU A 225 21.38 -8.63 -0.05
CA LEU A 225 20.37 -9.67 -0.02
C LEU A 225 20.20 -10.36 -1.38
N ARG A 226 20.17 -9.62 -2.47
CA ARG A 226 19.88 -10.15 -3.82
C ARG A 226 21.04 -10.94 -4.38
N ASP A 227 22.25 -10.38 -4.31
CA ASP A 227 23.39 -10.88 -5.08
C ASP A 227 24.27 -11.85 -4.28
N PHE A 228 24.09 -11.90 -2.95
CA PHE A 228 24.88 -12.75 -2.06
C PHE A 228 24.06 -13.75 -1.26
N LYS A 229 24.72 -14.85 -0.89
CA LYS A 229 24.14 -15.86 -0.01
C LYS A 229 24.17 -15.34 1.42
N CYS A 230 22.99 -14.96 1.93
CA CYS A 230 22.79 -14.52 3.30
C CYS A 230 21.82 -15.46 4.01
N SER A 231 22.25 -15.97 5.17
CA SER A 231 21.49 -16.93 5.97
C SER A 231 20.84 -16.20 7.14
N LEU A 232 19.61 -15.72 6.94
CA LEU A 232 18.83 -15.02 7.96
C LEU A 232 17.73 -15.95 8.50
N SER A 233 17.69 -16.10 9.82
CA SER A 233 16.56 -16.72 10.52
C SER A 233 15.35 -15.79 10.58
N THR A 234 14.16 -16.34 10.81
CA THR A 234 12.92 -15.56 10.95
C THR A 234 13.04 -14.48 12.04
N ASN A 235 13.67 -14.78 13.18
CA ASN A 235 13.88 -13.80 14.24
C ASN A 235 14.80 -12.65 13.79
N GLN A 236 15.85 -12.95 13.01
CA GLN A 236 16.73 -11.92 12.47
C GLN A 236 16.03 -11.05 11.42
N ILE A 237 15.13 -11.64 10.62
CA ILE A 237 14.30 -10.90 9.67
C ILE A 237 13.38 -9.94 10.42
N GLN A 238 12.66 -10.42 11.44
CA GLN A 238 11.78 -9.58 12.25
C GLN A 238 12.54 -8.46 12.97
N ASP A 239 13.71 -8.74 13.54
CA ASP A 239 14.59 -7.71 14.09
C ASP A 239 14.96 -6.62 13.06
N ILE A 240 15.24 -7.02 11.81
CA ILE A 240 15.55 -6.08 10.73
C ILE A 240 14.29 -5.26 10.38
N CYS A 241 13.12 -5.90 10.31
CA CYS A 241 11.86 -5.20 10.05
C CYS A 241 11.55 -4.15 11.12
N TYR A 242 11.77 -4.45 12.41
CA TYR A 242 11.59 -3.47 13.49
C TYR A 242 12.54 -2.28 13.38
N LEU A 243 13.78 -2.49 12.92
CA LEU A 243 14.71 -1.39 12.65
C LEU A 243 14.22 -0.51 11.49
N LEU A 244 13.59 -1.12 10.47
CA LEU A 244 13.12 -0.42 9.29
C LEU A 244 11.68 0.12 9.41
N GLU A 245 10.99 -0.18 10.52
CA GLU A 245 9.59 0.22 10.76
C GLU A 245 9.35 1.73 10.55
N PRO A 246 10.19 2.66 11.04
CA PRO A 246 9.98 4.09 10.78
C PRO A 246 10.00 4.46 9.29
N LEU A 247 10.83 3.77 8.48
CA LEU A 247 10.86 3.99 7.03
C LEU A 247 9.64 3.38 6.34
N ILE A 248 9.19 2.22 6.80
CA ILE A 248 7.97 1.57 6.33
C ILE A 248 6.76 2.47 6.59
N GLU A 249 6.68 3.09 7.77
CA GLU A 249 5.61 4.03 8.10
C GLU A 249 5.60 5.25 7.17
N VAL A 250 6.77 5.81 6.87
CA VAL A 250 6.91 6.90 5.89
C VAL A 250 6.46 6.44 4.51
N TYR A 251 7.00 5.32 4.02
CA TYR A 251 6.62 4.74 2.72
C TYR A 251 5.10 4.54 2.60
N ASN A 252 4.49 3.89 3.60
CA ASN A 252 3.06 3.60 3.61
C ASN A 252 2.23 4.88 3.66
N ARG A 253 2.58 5.83 4.53
CA ARG A 253 1.86 7.10 4.68
C ARG A 253 1.90 7.89 3.37
N GLU A 254 3.08 8.10 2.79
CA GLU A 254 3.22 8.91 1.58
C GLU A 254 2.61 8.20 0.35
N THR A 255 2.69 6.88 0.26
CA THR A 255 2.03 6.09 -0.82
C THR A 255 0.52 6.23 -0.74
N LEU A 256 -0.06 6.13 0.47
CA LEU A 256 -1.49 6.34 0.69
C LEU A 256 -1.89 7.79 0.43
N LEU A 257 -1.08 8.77 0.84
CA LEU A 257 -1.36 10.19 0.57
C LEU A 257 -1.35 10.46 -0.93
N LYS A 258 -0.29 10.10 -1.65
CA LYS A 258 -0.18 10.31 -3.10
C LYS A 258 -1.38 9.71 -3.86
N LYS A 259 -1.86 8.54 -3.45
CA LYS A 259 -3.06 7.94 -4.04
C LYS A 259 -4.34 8.76 -3.79
N ASN A 260 -4.43 9.45 -2.67
CA ASN A 260 -5.60 10.24 -2.27
C ASN A 260 -5.47 11.75 -2.55
N THR A 261 -4.29 12.22 -2.98
CA THR A 261 -3.99 13.64 -3.24
C THR A 261 -3.46 13.92 -4.64
N SER A 262 -3.37 12.91 -5.51
CA SER A 262 -3.14 13.15 -6.94
C SER A 262 -4.41 13.73 -7.54
N TYR A 263 -4.54 15.06 -7.42
CA TYR A 263 -5.51 15.93 -8.07
C TYR A 263 -5.00 16.39 -9.43
#